data_AF-A0A238U9W9-F1
#
_entry.id   AF-A0A238U9W9-F1
#
_cell.length_a   1.000
_cell.length_b   1.000
_cell.length_c   1.000
_cell.angle_alpha   90.00
_cell.angle_beta   90.00
_cell.angle_gamma   90.00
#
_symmetry.space_group_name_H-M   'P 1'
#
loop_
_entity.id
_entity.type
_entity.pdbx_description
1 polymer ?
#
loop_
_entity_poly.entity_id
_entity_poly.type
_entity_poly.pdbx_seq_one_letter_code
_entity_poly.pdbx_strand_id
1 'polypeptide(L)'
;MWLLIGFLFSREYLRLPALGSVITGIILMIIIVQIERQIILGAKNKKAATFRIILALVMSLLGSVIVDQIIFKEDIIKEKLMSVNNEVSKVLPQKINEINLQEKDLDSTIANKQHEREMLINEVTRKPTIRLPKYESQRIPSKTIDGRDTVLVKKIYTTESVLNPKAKLIEDIDKQISNLREEKSALTQRKIDIREKTEEELLHSKGFLDELKVMFKILVSSPISLVVWGLWLLFFLIIELFVLISKLADQENDYERIIKHQRDVRIAAIDKLNGF
;
A
#
# COMPACT_ATOMS: atom_id res chain seq x y z
N MET A 1 23.99 -18.38 10.56
CA MET A 1 23.82 -17.46 9.42
C MET A 1 22.42 -17.56 8.82
N TRP A 2 22.02 -18.73 8.32
CA TRP A 2 20.72 -18.94 7.68
C TRP A 2 19.47 -18.63 8.52
N LEU A 3 19.52 -18.85 9.84
CA LEU A 3 18.45 -18.42 10.76
C LEU A 3 18.27 -16.89 10.75
N LEU A 4 19.37 -16.14 10.73
CA LEU A 4 19.35 -14.67 10.71
C LEU A 4 18.84 -14.16 9.35
N ILE A 5 19.27 -14.78 8.26
CA ILE A 5 18.78 -14.49 6.90
C ILE A 5 17.26 -14.73 6.83
N GLY A 6 16.78 -15.88 7.30
CA GLY A 6 15.36 -16.22 7.33
C GLY A 6 14.52 -15.30 8.23
N PHE A 7 15.06 -14.91 9.39
CA PHE A 7 14.42 -13.95 10.30
C PHE A 7 14.28 -12.57 9.64
N LEU A 8 15.37 -12.04 9.06
CA LEU A 8 15.36 -10.74 8.40
C LEU A 8 14.46 -10.74 7.16
N PHE A 9 14.49 -11.81 6.37
CA PHE A 9 13.61 -11.99 5.22
C PHE A 9 12.13 -11.94 5.63
N SER A 10 11.76 -12.69 6.66
CA SER A 10 10.39 -12.72 7.17
C SER A 10 9.93 -11.38 7.74
N ARG A 11 10.84 -10.65 8.40
CA ARG A 11 10.52 -9.36 9.00
C ARG A 11 10.36 -8.26 7.96
N GLU A 12 11.25 -8.19 6.98
CA GLU A 12 11.25 -7.11 5.99
C GLU A 12 10.24 -7.35 4.87
N TYR A 13 10.15 -8.58 4.36
CA TYR A 13 9.33 -8.88 3.17
C TYR A 13 7.96 -9.46 3.49
N LEU A 14 7.88 -10.43 4.42
CA LEU A 14 6.60 -11.01 4.82
C LEU A 14 5.85 -10.15 5.84
N ARG A 15 6.48 -9.07 6.33
CA ARG A 15 5.93 -8.14 7.34
C ARG A 15 5.33 -8.88 8.55
N LEU A 16 5.89 -10.04 8.88
CA LEU A 16 5.40 -10.87 9.97
C LEU A 16 5.80 -10.28 11.32
N PRO A 17 4.98 -10.45 12.37
CA PRO A 17 5.34 -10.04 13.72
C PRO A 17 6.65 -10.72 14.16
N ALA A 18 7.36 -10.12 15.12
CA ALA A 18 8.68 -10.61 15.55
C ALA A 18 8.68 -12.12 15.88
N LEU A 19 7.63 -12.59 16.56
CA LEU A 19 7.44 -14.01 16.87
C LEU A 19 7.28 -14.89 15.62
N GLY A 20 6.45 -14.45 14.67
CA GLY A 20 6.28 -15.15 13.39
C GLY A 20 7.58 -15.21 12.60
N SER A 21 8.39 -14.15 12.65
CA SER A 21 9.68 -14.09 11.96
C SER A 21 10.74 -15.01 12.58
N VAL A 22 10.74 -15.19 13.91
CA VAL A 22 11.61 -16.18 14.56
C VAL A 22 11.24 -17.60 14.14
N ILE A 23 9.95 -17.93 14.10
CA ILE A 23 9.48 -19.27 13.69
C ILE A 23 9.88 -19.56 12.25
N THR A 24 9.64 -18.60 11.33
CA THR A 24 10.06 -18.72 9.92
C THR A 24 11.56 -18.90 9.79
N GLY A 25 12.36 -18.15 10.56
CA GLY A 25 13.82 -18.30 10.59
C GLY A 25 14.29 -19.68 11.04
N ILE A 26 13.62 -20.27 12.04
CA ILE A 26 13.90 -21.64 12.52
C ILE A 26 13.54 -22.68 11.45
N ILE A 27 12.38 -22.55 10.81
CA ILE A 27 11.95 -23.46 9.73
C ILE A 27 12.97 -23.43 8.58
N LEU A 28 13.37 -22.23 8.16
CA LEU A 28 14.32 -22.04 7.06
C LEU A 28 15.72 -22.56 7.43
N MET A 29 16.15 -22.40 8.68
CA MET A 29 17.37 -23.03 9.20
C MET A 29 17.30 -24.55 9.10
N ILE A 30 16.19 -25.17 9.54
CA ILE A 30 16.04 -26.64 9.51
C ILE A 30 16.10 -27.14 8.06
N ILE A 31 15.39 -26.49 7.13
CA ILE A 31 15.41 -26.85 5.70
C ILE A 31 16.84 -26.81 5.16
N ILE A 32 17.58 -25.74 5.45
CA ILE A 32 18.94 -25.59 4.91
C ILE A 32 19.90 -26.59 5.54
N VAL A 33 19.81 -26.85 6.84
CA VAL A 33 20.60 -27.90 7.50
C VAL A 33 20.30 -29.29 6.90
N GLN A 34 19.04 -29.57 6.53
CA GLN A 34 18.69 -30.81 5.84
C GLN A 34 19.31 -30.89 4.45
N ILE A 35 19.29 -29.78 3.70
CA ILE A 35 19.93 -29.69 2.38
C ILE A 35 21.45 -29.90 2.51
N GLU A 36 22.11 -29.20 3.43
CA GLU A 36 23.54 -29.35 3.72
C GLU A 36 23.88 -30.80 4.10
N ARG A 37 23.07 -31.42 4.96
CA ARG A 37 23.24 -32.83 5.35
C ARG A 37 23.12 -33.76 4.14
N GLN A 38 22.18 -33.52 3.23
CA GLN A 38 22.01 -34.32 2.02
C GLN A 38 23.18 -34.15 1.04
N ILE A 39 23.75 -32.94 0.96
CA ILE A 39 24.96 -32.65 0.18
C ILE A 39 26.16 -33.44 0.72
N ILE A 40 26.34 -33.49 2.05
CA ILE A 40 27.48 -34.16 2.71
C ILE A 40 27.38 -35.70 2.64
N LEU A 41 26.19 -36.27 2.87
CA LEU A 41 26.00 -37.74 2.92
C LEU A 41 25.77 -38.42 1.56
N GLY A 42 25.70 -37.68 0.46
CA GLY A 42 25.40 -38.27 -0.85
C GLY A 42 26.48 -39.24 -1.39
N ALA A 43 26.11 -40.05 -2.38
CA ALA A 43 26.99 -41.04 -3.02
C ALA A 43 28.25 -40.44 -3.67
N LYS A 44 29.40 -41.15 -3.60
CA LYS A 44 30.72 -40.79 -4.18
C LYS A 44 30.75 -40.95 -5.72
N ASN A 45 29.76 -40.42 -6.44
CA ASN A 45 29.69 -40.45 -7.91
C ASN A 45 30.16 -39.11 -8.50
N LYS A 46 30.92 -39.13 -9.61
CA LYS A 46 31.36 -37.90 -10.30
C LYS A 46 30.19 -36.97 -10.67
N LYS A 47 29.08 -37.55 -11.17
CA LYS A 47 27.84 -36.81 -11.46
C LYS A 47 27.18 -36.21 -10.21
N ALA A 48 27.25 -36.91 -9.08
CA ALA A 48 26.73 -36.41 -7.81
C ALA A 48 27.61 -35.28 -7.25
N ALA A 49 28.93 -35.35 -7.45
CA ALA A 49 29.85 -34.27 -7.08
C ALA A 49 29.57 -32.99 -7.89
N THR A 50 29.35 -33.09 -9.20
CA THR A 50 28.98 -31.94 -10.03
C THR A 50 27.65 -31.32 -9.58
N PHE A 51 26.63 -32.14 -9.29
CA PHE A 51 25.34 -31.65 -8.79
C PHE A 51 25.48 -30.88 -7.47
N ARG A 52 26.38 -31.31 -6.57
CA ARG A 52 26.66 -30.59 -5.32
C ARG A 52 27.30 -29.24 -5.52
N ILE A 53 28.26 -29.14 -6.44
CA ILE A 53 28.91 -27.86 -6.76
C ILE A 53 27.87 -26.87 -7.30
N ILE A 54 26.96 -27.33 -8.16
CA ILE A 54 25.87 -26.50 -8.68
C ILE A 54 24.95 -26.04 -7.54
N LEU A 55 24.56 -26.96 -6.65
CA LEU A 55 23.67 -26.63 -5.53
C LEU A 55 24.32 -25.65 -4.54
N ALA A 56 25.59 -25.84 -4.22
CA ALA A 56 26.39 -24.93 -3.39
C ALA A 56 26.49 -23.53 -4.02
N LEU A 57 26.66 -23.45 -5.35
CA LEU A 57 26.68 -22.19 -6.08
C LEU A 57 25.32 -21.48 -6.02
N VAL A 58 24.22 -22.21 -6.19
CA VAL A 58 22.86 -21.65 -6.08
C VAL A 58 22.58 -21.15 -4.66
N MET A 59 22.97 -21.92 -3.64
CA MET A 59 22.79 -21.52 -2.24
C MET A 59 23.63 -20.29 -1.87
N SER A 60 24.89 -20.25 -2.29
CA SER A 60 25.75 -19.08 -2.12
C SER A 60 25.18 -17.83 -2.81
N LEU A 61 24.65 -17.97 -4.03
CA LEU A 61 24.03 -16.87 -4.77
C LEU A 61 22.77 -16.35 -4.06
N LEU A 62 21.89 -17.25 -3.60
CA LEU A 62 20.69 -16.89 -2.84
C LEU A 62 21.04 -16.17 -1.53
N GLY A 63 22.04 -16.69 -0.80
CA GLY A 63 22.53 -16.09 0.43
C GLY A 63 23.10 -14.69 0.23
N SER A 64 23.95 -14.53 -0.79
CA SER A 64 24.52 -13.22 -1.16
C SER A 64 23.43 -12.23 -1.51
N VAL A 65 22.52 -12.56 -2.43
CA VAL A 65 21.48 -11.62 -2.90
C VAL A 65 20.62 -11.11 -1.74
N ILE A 66 20.22 -11.98 -0.80
CA ILE A 66 19.40 -11.55 0.35
C ILE A 66 20.20 -10.63 1.27
N VAL A 67 21.47 -10.96 1.56
CA VAL A 67 22.34 -10.12 2.39
C VAL A 67 22.65 -8.79 1.71
N ASP A 68 22.91 -8.79 0.41
CA ASP A 68 23.18 -7.59 -0.37
C ASP A 68 21.97 -6.66 -0.38
N GLN A 69 20.75 -7.18 -0.51
CA GLN A 69 19.53 -6.38 -0.36
C GLN A 69 19.40 -5.73 1.02
N ILE A 70 19.85 -6.42 2.09
CA ILE A 70 19.83 -5.87 3.45
C ILE A 70 20.89 -4.77 3.61
N ILE A 71 22.10 -4.98 3.09
CA ILE A 71 23.20 -4.01 3.20
C ILE A 71 22.89 -2.73 2.40
N PHE A 72 22.37 -2.89 1.17
CA PHE A 72 22.01 -1.77 0.30
C PHE A 72 20.60 -1.23 0.54
N LYS A 73 19.95 -1.60 1.64
CA LYS A 73 18.56 -1.22 1.92
C LYS A 73 18.34 0.29 1.84
N GLU A 74 19.23 1.08 2.43
CA GLU A 74 19.12 2.54 2.43
C GLU A 74 19.32 3.14 1.03
N ASP A 75 20.27 2.62 0.26
CA ASP A 75 20.53 3.05 -1.11
C ASP A 75 19.36 2.70 -2.05
N ILE A 76 18.78 1.50 -1.89
CA ILE A 76 17.59 1.06 -2.62
C ILE A 76 16.41 1.98 -2.30
N ILE A 77 16.19 2.32 -1.03
CA ILE A 77 15.12 3.25 -0.62
C ILE A 77 15.35 4.63 -1.22
N LYS A 78 16.59 5.13 -1.20
CA LYS A 78 16.94 6.44 -1.74
C LYS A 78 16.73 6.52 -3.25
N GLU A 79 17.21 5.53 -4.00
CA GLU A 79 17.04 5.47 -5.46
C GLU A 79 15.57 5.27 -5.85
N LYS A 80 14.81 4.51 -5.05
CA LYS A 80 13.36 4.38 -5.22
C LYS A 80 12.66 5.72 -4.98
N LEU A 81 13.02 6.43 -3.93
CA LEU A 81 12.45 7.76 -3.61
C LEU A 81 12.76 8.78 -4.73
N MET A 82 13.97 8.74 -5.29
CA MET A 82 14.32 9.56 -6.47
C MET A 82 13.51 9.19 -7.71
N SER A 83 13.31 7.89 -7.97
CA SER A 83 12.52 7.40 -9.10
C SER A 83 11.05 7.79 -8.97
N VAL A 84 10.50 7.66 -7.75
CA VAL A 84 9.15 8.10 -7.38
C VAL A 84 9.01 9.61 -7.55
N ASN A 85 9.94 10.42 -7.05
CA ASN A 85 9.90 11.87 -7.25
C ASN A 85 9.92 12.28 -8.73
N ASN A 86 10.67 11.57 -9.57
CA ASN A 86 10.70 11.79 -11.01
C ASN A 86 9.38 11.39 -11.70
N GLU A 87 8.69 10.38 -11.19
CA GLU A 87 7.39 9.95 -11.71
C GLU A 87 6.25 10.87 -11.21
N VAL A 88 6.29 11.24 -9.93
CA VAL A 88 5.41 12.24 -9.31
C VAL A 88 5.54 13.55 -10.07
N SER A 89 6.74 14.07 -10.33
CA SER A 89 6.89 15.33 -11.08
C SER A 89 6.32 15.31 -12.51
N LYS A 90 6.13 14.13 -13.12
CA LYS A 90 5.47 13.97 -14.43
C LYS A 90 3.94 13.89 -14.32
N VAL A 91 3.43 13.15 -13.34
CA VAL A 91 1.99 12.87 -13.19
C VAL A 91 1.27 13.95 -12.37
N LEU A 92 1.94 14.52 -11.38
CA LEU A 92 1.43 15.55 -10.49
C LEU A 92 0.91 16.80 -11.22
N PRO A 93 1.58 17.37 -12.24
CA PRO A 93 1.04 18.54 -12.96
C PRO A 93 -0.29 18.22 -13.67
N GLN A 94 -0.49 17.00 -14.15
CA GLN A 94 -1.76 16.60 -14.76
C GLN A 94 -2.89 16.57 -13.73
N LYS A 95 -2.66 15.90 -12.58
CA LYS A 95 -3.63 15.85 -11.48
C LYS A 95 -3.92 17.24 -10.90
N ILE A 96 -2.90 18.10 -10.77
CA ILE A 96 -3.07 19.49 -10.33
C ILE A 96 -3.90 20.29 -11.33
N ASN A 97 -3.68 20.10 -12.64
CA ASN A 97 -4.47 20.79 -13.66
C ASN A 97 -5.94 20.36 -13.64
N GLU A 98 -6.23 19.07 -13.45
CA GLU A 98 -7.61 18.59 -13.29
C GLU A 98 -8.30 19.24 -12.08
N ILE A 99 -7.60 19.33 -10.94
CA ILE A 99 -8.13 20.01 -9.74
C ILE A 99 -8.31 21.50 -9.99
N ASN A 100 -7.37 22.18 -10.66
CA ASN A 100 -7.49 23.60 -11.01
C ASN A 100 -8.70 23.87 -11.93
N LEU A 101 -9.01 22.94 -12.84
CA LEU A 101 -10.20 23.03 -13.70
C LEU A 101 -11.49 22.90 -12.88
N GLN A 102 -11.54 21.95 -11.94
CA GLN A 102 -12.67 21.80 -11.02
C GLN A 102 -12.84 23.03 -10.12
N GLU A 103 -11.74 23.60 -9.62
CA GLU A 103 -11.76 24.83 -8.80
C GLU A 103 -12.33 26.01 -9.60
N LYS A 104 -11.91 26.15 -10.86
CA LYS A 104 -12.42 27.20 -11.76
C LYS A 104 -13.91 27.04 -12.05
N ASP A 105 -14.39 25.81 -12.22
CA ASP A 105 -15.81 25.52 -12.44
C ASP A 105 -16.65 25.88 -11.21
N LEU A 106 -16.18 25.50 -10.01
CA LEU A 106 -16.80 25.89 -8.75
C LEU A 106 -16.81 27.41 -8.54
N ASP A 107 -15.72 28.10 -8.85
CA ASP A 107 -15.66 29.57 -8.73
C ASP A 107 -16.67 30.25 -9.66
N SER A 108 -16.85 29.74 -10.86
CA SER A 108 -17.88 30.24 -11.78
C SER A 108 -19.30 30.00 -11.24
N THR A 109 -19.53 28.83 -10.64
CA THR A 109 -20.83 28.47 -10.03
C THR A 109 -21.12 29.34 -8.82
N ILE A 110 -20.13 29.57 -7.96
CA ILE A 110 -20.23 30.46 -6.79
C ILE A 110 -20.50 31.90 -7.24
N ALA A 111 -19.80 32.40 -8.25
CA ALA A 111 -20.01 33.75 -8.77
C ALA A 111 -21.44 33.92 -9.32
N ASN A 112 -21.94 32.93 -10.08
CA ASN A 112 -23.31 32.94 -10.58
C ASN A 112 -24.34 32.95 -9.44
N LYS A 113 -24.14 32.13 -8.41
CA LYS A 113 -25.02 32.08 -7.22
C LYS A 113 -24.96 33.35 -6.39
N GLN A 114 -23.80 33.98 -6.27
CA GLN A 114 -23.65 35.28 -5.62
C GLN A 114 -24.38 36.38 -6.38
N HIS A 115 -24.30 36.37 -7.72
CA HIS A 115 -25.04 37.31 -8.54
C HIS A 115 -26.56 37.14 -8.41
N GLU A 116 -27.05 35.89 -8.43
CA GLU A 116 -28.46 35.57 -8.17
C GLU A 116 -28.93 36.10 -6.80
N ARG A 117 -28.10 35.90 -5.77
CA ARG A 117 -28.35 36.41 -4.42
C ARG A 117 -28.45 37.94 -4.38
N GLU A 118 -27.52 38.65 -5.01
CA GLU A 118 -27.52 40.11 -5.06
C GLU A 118 -28.78 40.66 -5.72
N MET A 119 -29.23 40.02 -6.82
CA MET A 119 -30.49 40.38 -7.46
C MET A 119 -31.68 40.20 -6.53
N LEU A 120 -31.78 39.06 -5.83
CA LEU A 120 -32.86 38.79 -4.89
C LEU A 120 -32.87 39.75 -3.70
N ILE A 121 -31.69 40.11 -3.17
CA ILE A 121 -31.57 41.10 -2.11
C ILE A 121 -32.11 42.45 -2.60
N ASN A 122 -31.67 42.92 -3.78
CA ASN A 122 -32.15 44.18 -4.35
C ASN A 122 -33.68 44.19 -4.53
N GLU A 123 -34.26 43.07 -4.99
CA GLU A 123 -35.72 42.92 -5.10
C GLU A 123 -36.44 42.96 -3.75
N VAL A 124 -35.94 42.25 -2.74
CA VAL A 124 -36.51 42.22 -1.39
C VAL A 124 -36.38 43.58 -0.72
N THR A 125 -35.25 44.28 -0.89
CA THR A 125 -35.05 45.64 -0.38
C THR A 125 -36.03 46.62 -1.02
N ARG A 126 -36.31 46.50 -2.32
CA ARG A 126 -37.31 47.34 -3.02
C ARG A 126 -38.74 47.01 -2.61
N LYS A 127 -39.06 45.75 -2.32
CA LYS A 127 -40.40 45.27 -1.95
C LYS A 127 -40.32 44.35 -0.73
N PRO A 128 -40.20 44.91 0.49
CA PRO A 128 -39.97 44.12 1.70
C PRO A 128 -41.21 43.33 2.15
N THR A 129 -42.41 43.84 1.87
CA THR A 129 -43.67 43.18 2.24
C THR A 129 -44.63 43.08 1.07
N ILE A 130 -45.45 42.03 1.10
CA ILE A 130 -46.56 41.81 0.17
C ILE A 130 -47.88 41.82 0.94
N ARG A 131 -48.92 42.40 0.35
CA ARG A 131 -50.25 42.46 0.95
C ARG A 131 -51.05 41.24 0.50
N LEU A 132 -51.52 40.43 1.45
CA LEU A 132 -52.37 39.28 1.19
C LEU A 132 -53.80 39.57 1.67
N PRO A 133 -54.83 39.20 0.89
CA PRO A 133 -56.21 39.31 1.33
C PRO A 133 -56.47 38.29 2.44
N LYS A 134 -56.94 38.78 3.59
CA LYS A 134 -57.40 38.00 4.73
C LYS A 134 -58.90 38.18 4.86
N TYR A 135 -59.62 37.11 5.15
CA TYR A 135 -61.04 37.20 5.49
C TYR A 135 -61.24 36.74 6.93
N GLU A 136 -62.01 37.52 7.67
CA GLU A 136 -62.47 37.16 9.01
C GLU A 136 -63.99 37.13 9.02
N SER A 137 -64.57 36.08 9.62
CA SER A 137 -66.02 35.89 9.64
C SER A 137 -66.56 36.36 10.99
N GLN A 138 -67.20 37.53 11.00
CA GLN A 138 -67.86 38.05 12.19
C GLN A 138 -69.33 37.62 12.20
N ARG A 139 -69.77 37.02 13.31
CA ARG A 139 -71.18 36.67 13.54
C ARG A 139 -71.88 37.84 14.19
N ILE A 140 -72.83 38.45 13.49
CA ILE A 140 -73.61 39.58 13.98
C ILE A 140 -75.05 39.10 14.21
N PRO A 141 -75.63 39.25 15.41
CA PRO A 141 -77.03 38.92 15.65
C PRO A 141 -77.93 39.89 14.89
N SER A 142 -78.92 39.36 14.17
CA SER A 142 -79.91 40.14 13.42
C SER A 142 -81.31 39.57 13.61
N LYS A 143 -82.30 40.43 13.80
CA LYS A 143 -83.71 40.04 13.91
C LYS A 143 -84.41 40.20 12.57
N THR A 144 -85.09 39.15 12.12
CA THR A 144 -86.00 39.22 10.97
C THR A 144 -87.31 39.88 11.38
N ILE A 145 -88.07 40.41 10.41
CA ILE A 145 -89.37 41.11 10.61
C ILE A 145 -90.38 40.26 11.41
N ASP A 146 -90.25 38.93 11.39
CA ASP A 146 -91.06 37.96 12.16
C ASP A 146 -90.53 37.61 13.57
N GLY A 147 -89.58 38.39 14.11
CA GLY A 147 -89.16 38.28 15.52
C GLY A 147 -88.28 37.06 15.89
N ARG A 148 -87.86 36.24 14.92
CA ARG A 148 -86.90 35.15 15.15
C ARG A 148 -85.45 35.65 15.13
N ASP A 149 -84.66 35.25 16.13
CA ASP A 149 -83.23 35.56 16.19
C ASP A 149 -82.47 34.79 15.10
N THR A 150 -81.81 35.51 14.20
CA THR A 150 -80.95 34.93 13.16
C THR A 150 -79.52 35.46 13.31
N VAL A 151 -78.53 34.63 13.00
CA VAL A 151 -77.13 35.04 13.01
C VAL A 151 -76.71 35.33 11.58
N LEU A 152 -76.43 36.58 11.27
CA LEU A 152 -75.83 36.96 9.99
C LEU A 152 -74.32 36.76 10.08
N VAL A 153 -73.76 35.97 9.17
CA VAL A 153 -72.31 35.81 9.03
C VAL A 153 -71.81 36.85 8.04
N LYS A 154 -71.16 37.90 8.54
CA LYS A 154 -70.53 38.93 7.71
C LYS A 154 -69.05 38.57 7.50
N LYS A 155 -68.64 38.41 6.24
CA LYS A 155 -67.23 38.27 5.87
C LYS A 155 -66.62 39.67 5.75
N ILE A 156 -65.61 39.97 6.55
CA ILE A 156 -64.83 41.20 6.47
C ILE A 156 -63.52 40.87 5.77
N TYR A 157 -63.21 41.61 4.71
CA TYR A 157 -61.96 41.48 3.97
C TYR A 157 -60.98 42.54 4.47
N THR A 158 -59.89 42.10 5.08
CA THR A 158 -58.78 42.95 5.50
C THR A 158 -57.52 42.55 4.75
N THR A 159 -56.54 43.44 4.64
CA THR A 159 -55.24 43.11 4.05
C THR A 159 -54.22 42.93 5.16
N GLU A 160 -53.55 41.79 5.21
CA GLU A 160 -52.41 41.55 6.10
C GLU A 160 -51.10 41.69 5.31
N SER A 161 -50.12 42.37 5.91
CA SER A 161 -48.81 42.57 5.30
C SER A 161 -47.88 41.45 5.76
N VAL A 162 -47.49 40.56 4.84
CA VAL A 162 -46.59 39.44 5.12
C VAL A 162 -45.22 39.73 4.49
N LEU A 163 -44.16 39.21 5.12
CA LEU A 163 -42.79 39.28 4.61
C LEU A 163 -42.69 38.64 3.23
N ASN A 164 -41.84 39.21 2.37
CA ASN A 164 -41.64 38.70 1.02
C ASN A 164 -41.07 37.26 1.06
N PRO A 165 -41.71 36.26 0.43
CA PRO A 165 -41.23 34.87 0.45
C PRO A 165 -39.85 34.70 -0.21
N LYS A 166 -39.44 35.65 -1.07
CA LYS A 166 -38.08 35.69 -1.65
C LYS A 166 -36.99 35.87 -0.59
N ALA A 167 -37.31 36.40 0.59
CA ALA A 167 -36.36 36.48 1.71
C ALA A 167 -35.90 35.08 2.16
N LYS A 168 -36.79 34.07 2.12
CA LYS A 168 -36.44 32.69 2.47
C LYS A 168 -35.54 32.03 1.41
N LEU A 169 -35.70 32.37 0.13
CA LEU A 169 -34.81 31.89 -0.92
C LEU A 169 -33.37 32.39 -0.74
N ILE A 170 -33.18 33.59 -0.17
CA ILE A 170 -31.84 34.13 0.12
C ILE A 170 -31.12 33.23 1.15
N GLU A 171 -31.82 32.78 2.19
CA GLU A 171 -31.26 31.86 3.20
C GLU A 171 -30.86 30.51 2.59
N ASP A 172 -31.66 29.98 1.66
CA ASP A 172 -31.35 28.71 0.99
C ASP A 172 -30.16 28.86 0.03
N ILE A 173 -30.04 29.99 -0.68
CA ILE A 173 -28.89 30.30 -1.53
C ILE A 173 -27.63 30.49 -0.69
N ASP A 174 -27.72 31.12 0.49
CA ASP A 174 -26.59 31.27 1.41
C ASP A 174 -26.05 29.92 1.88
N LYS A 175 -26.93 28.95 2.16
CA LYS A 175 -26.51 27.57 2.46
C LYS A 175 -25.83 26.91 1.27
N GLN A 176 -26.38 27.06 0.06
CA GLN A 176 -25.76 26.51 -1.16
C GLN A 176 -24.36 27.10 -1.40
N ILE A 177 -24.19 28.41 -1.24
CA ILE A 177 -22.88 29.07 -1.36
C ILE A 177 -21.91 28.55 -0.30
N SER A 178 -22.37 28.34 0.94
CA SER A 178 -21.55 27.77 2.01
C SER A 178 -21.05 26.36 1.65
N ASN A 179 -21.95 25.49 1.19
CA ASN A 179 -21.60 24.13 0.79
C ASN A 179 -20.59 24.11 -0.36
N LEU A 180 -20.77 24.97 -1.38
CA LEU A 180 -19.83 25.09 -2.50
C LEU A 180 -18.45 25.59 -2.04
N ARG A 181 -18.39 26.48 -1.05
CA ARG A 181 -17.13 26.93 -0.45
C ARG A 181 -16.44 25.83 0.35
N GLU A 182 -17.20 25.01 1.06
CA GLU A 182 -16.67 23.83 1.76
C GLU A 182 -16.09 22.81 0.77
N GLU A 183 -16.80 22.53 -0.33
CA GLU A 183 -16.31 21.65 -1.40
C GLU A 183 -15.02 22.18 -2.03
N LYS A 184 -14.94 23.50 -2.30
CA LYS A 184 -13.71 24.15 -2.75
C LYS A 184 -12.56 24.00 -1.76
N SER A 185 -12.84 24.18 -0.47
CA SER A 185 -11.85 24.00 0.61
C SER A 185 -11.33 22.56 0.64
N ALA A 186 -12.22 21.57 0.49
CA ALA A 186 -11.85 20.16 0.43
C ALA A 186 -10.98 19.82 -0.79
N LEU A 187 -11.25 20.40 -1.97
CA LEU A 187 -10.39 20.24 -3.15
C LEU A 187 -9.00 20.88 -2.94
N THR A 188 -8.94 22.02 -2.27
CA THR A 188 -7.68 22.70 -1.94
C THR A 188 -6.84 21.87 -0.98
N GLN A 189 -7.47 21.30 0.05
CA GLN A 189 -6.80 20.34 0.95
C GLN A 189 -6.34 19.10 0.19
N ARG A 190 -7.18 18.53 -0.67
CA ARG A 190 -6.82 17.38 -1.50
C ARG A 190 -5.60 17.67 -2.38
N LYS A 191 -5.46 18.89 -2.91
CA LYS A 191 -4.29 19.33 -3.70
C LYS A 191 -3.00 19.40 -2.87
N ILE A 192 -3.10 19.76 -1.59
CA ILE A 192 -1.95 19.75 -0.67
C ILE A 192 -1.56 18.29 -0.35
N ASP A 193 -2.56 17.47 0.00
CA ASP A 193 -2.36 16.08 0.38
C ASP A 193 -1.93 15.17 -0.78
N ILE A 194 -2.26 15.51 -2.03
CA ILE A 194 -2.07 14.59 -3.16
C ILE A 194 -0.60 14.22 -3.34
N ARG A 195 0.31 15.14 -3.00
CA ARG A 195 1.75 14.87 -3.06
C ARG A 195 2.16 13.90 -1.97
N GLU A 196 1.79 14.18 -0.73
CA GLU A 196 2.12 13.35 0.43
C GLU A 196 1.52 11.95 0.30
N LYS A 197 0.24 11.83 -0.08
CA LYS A 197 -0.43 10.54 -0.31
C LYS A 197 0.17 9.76 -1.48
N THR A 198 0.53 10.43 -2.58
CA THR A 198 1.17 9.75 -3.72
C THR A 198 2.58 9.28 -3.35
N GLU A 199 3.33 10.08 -2.59
CA GLU A 199 4.64 9.69 -2.05
C GLU A 199 4.48 8.49 -1.08
N GLU A 200 3.50 8.50 -0.18
CA GLU A 200 3.21 7.39 0.74
C GLU A 200 2.77 6.11 0.01
N GLU A 201 1.86 6.18 -0.96
CA GLU A 201 1.38 5.02 -1.74
C GLU A 201 2.54 4.34 -2.50
N LEU A 202 3.43 5.15 -3.09
CA LEU A 202 4.59 4.66 -3.83
C LEU A 202 5.70 4.14 -2.91
N LEU A 203 5.84 4.68 -1.70
CA LEU A 203 6.74 4.15 -0.67
C LEU A 203 6.21 2.85 -0.05
N HIS A 204 4.90 2.71 0.13
CA HIS A 204 4.30 1.58 0.82
C HIS A 204 4.22 0.31 -0.04
N SER A 205 4.26 0.45 -1.37
CA SER A 205 4.42 -0.64 -2.34
C SER A 205 5.85 -1.20 -2.36
N LYS A 206 6.33 -1.71 -1.22
CA LYS A 206 7.58 -2.49 -1.13
C LYS A 206 7.36 -3.89 -1.70
N GLY A 207 7.77 -4.13 -2.94
CA GLY A 207 7.82 -5.46 -3.55
C GLY A 207 9.24 -5.99 -3.63
N PHE A 208 9.47 -7.25 -3.25
CA PHE A 208 10.79 -7.91 -3.32
C PHE A 208 11.44 -7.80 -4.73
N LEU A 209 10.64 -8.02 -5.78
CA LEU A 209 11.12 -7.95 -7.16
C LEU A 209 11.47 -6.52 -7.60
N ASP A 210 10.77 -5.52 -7.06
CA ASP A 210 11.04 -4.11 -7.34
C ASP A 210 12.37 -3.70 -6.72
N GLU A 211 12.60 -4.10 -5.46
CA GLU A 211 13.89 -3.89 -4.78
C GLU A 211 15.04 -4.59 -5.51
N LEU A 212 14.84 -5.81 -6.05
CA LEU A 212 15.84 -6.50 -6.85
C LEU A 212 16.18 -5.73 -8.14
N LYS A 213 15.17 -5.17 -8.82
CA LYS A 213 15.38 -4.38 -10.04
C LYS A 213 16.15 -3.09 -9.76
N VAL A 214 15.81 -2.40 -8.67
CA VAL A 214 16.53 -1.20 -8.22
C VAL A 214 17.96 -1.56 -7.79
N MET A 215 18.14 -2.65 -7.04
CA MET A 215 19.45 -3.16 -6.65
C MET A 215 20.33 -3.43 -7.88
N PHE A 216 19.81 -4.12 -8.90
CA PHE A 216 20.55 -4.40 -10.13
C PHE A 216 20.94 -3.10 -10.87
N LYS A 217 20.04 -2.10 -10.89
CA LYS A 217 20.32 -0.77 -11.44
C LYS A 217 21.47 -0.09 -10.69
N ILE A 218 21.47 -0.15 -9.35
CA ILE A 218 22.53 0.42 -8.50
C ILE A 218 23.87 -0.30 -8.76
N LEU A 219 23.86 -1.63 -8.82
CA LEU A 219 25.05 -2.43 -9.11
C LEU A 219 25.71 -2.07 -10.44
N VAL A 220 24.90 -1.89 -11.50
CA VAL A 220 25.42 -1.53 -12.83
C VAL A 220 25.87 -0.07 -12.89
N SER A 221 25.25 0.81 -12.11
CA SER A 221 25.57 2.24 -12.06
C SER A 221 26.89 2.54 -11.34
N SER A 222 27.22 1.78 -10.30
CA SER A 222 28.39 2.03 -9.44
C SER A 222 29.37 0.85 -9.42
N PRO A 223 30.63 1.02 -9.86
CA PRO A 223 31.63 -0.04 -9.81
C PRO A 223 32.00 -0.43 -8.36
N ILE A 224 31.86 0.49 -7.40
CA ILE A 224 32.09 0.21 -5.98
C ILE A 224 31.03 -0.78 -5.46
N SER A 225 29.76 -0.58 -5.81
CA SER A 225 28.67 -1.46 -5.41
C SER A 225 28.85 -2.88 -6.00
N LEU A 226 29.35 -2.97 -7.23
CA LEU A 226 29.68 -4.26 -7.86
C LEU A 226 30.81 -4.99 -7.13
N VAL A 227 31.86 -4.28 -6.70
CA VAL A 227 32.96 -4.87 -5.91
C VAL A 227 32.46 -5.40 -4.57
N VAL A 228 31.63 -4.64 -3.86
CA VAL A 228 31.06 -5.06 -2.56
C VAL A 228 30.16 -6.30 -2.73
N TRP A 229 29.30 -6.30 -3.74
CA TRP A 229 28.48 -7.47 -4.09
C TRP A 229 29.34 -8.71 -4.41
N GLY A 230 30.38 -8.53 -5.23
CA GLY A 230 31.31 -9.60 -5.57
C GLY A 230 32.05 -10.15 -4.35
N LEU A 231 32.38 -9.29 -3.38
CA LEU A 231 33.03 -9.69 -2.12
C LEU A 231 32.10 -10.58 -1.28
N TRP A 232 30.84 -10.20 -1.10
CA TRP A 232 29.88 -11.02 -0.36
C TRP A 232 29.57 -12.33 -1.07
N LEU A 233 29.39 -12.30 -2.39
CA LEU A 233 29.19 -13.51 -3.18
C LEU A 233 30.38 -14.47 -3.00
N LEU A 234 31.62 -13.97 -3.12
CA LEU A 234 32.83 -14.75 -2.91
C LEU A 234 32.90 -15.30 -1.48
N PHE A 235 32.55 -14.51 -0.48
CA PHE A 235 32.56 -14.93 0.92
C PHE A 235 31.61 -16.12 1.15
N PHE A 236 30.36 -16.02 0.68
CA PHE A 236 29.41 -17.13 0.75
C PHE A 236 29.87 -18.34 -0.05
N LEU A 237 30.44 -18.13 -1.23
CA LEU A 237 30.95 -19.20 -2.08
C LEU A 237 32.08 -19.96 -1.38
N ILE A 238 33.00 -19.25 -0.73
CA ILE A 238 34.10 -19.86 0.03
C ILE A 238 33.56 -20.73 1.17
N ILE A 239 32.55 -20.26 1.92
CA ILE A 239 31.95 -21.03 3.02
C ILE A 239 31.31 -22.33 2.49
N GLU A 240 30.51 -22.23 1.42
CA GLU A 240 29.85 -23.39 0.82
C GLU A 240 30.87 -24.38 0.23
N LEU A 241 31.91 -23.86 -0.44
CA LEU A 241 32.98 -24.69 -1.00
C LEU A 241 33.84 -25.32 0.10
N PHE A 242 34.03 -24.63 1.24
CA PHE A 242 34.74 -25.17 2.40
C PHE A 242 34.03 -26.41 2.97
N VAL A 243 32.70 -26.40 3.06
CA VAL A 243 31.92 -27.57 3.49
C VAL A 243 32.10 -28.74 2.53
N LEU A 244 32.14 -28.47 1.21
CA LEU A 244 32.39 -29.51 0.20
C LEU A 244 33.82 -30.07 0.25
N ILE A 245 34.83 -29.20 0.38
CA ILE A 245 36.24 -29.58 0.44
C ILE A 245 36.52 -30.37 1.72
N SER A 246 35.96 -29.97 2.86
CA SER A 246 36.05 -30.71 4.12
C SER A 246 35.61 -32.17 3.94
N LYS A 247 34.53 -32.41 3.19
CA LYS A 247 34.07 -33.78 2.90
C LYS A 247 34.97 -34.57 1.93
N LEU A 248 35.65 -33.88 1.03
CA LEU A 248 36.62 -34.52 0.11
C LEU A 248 37.96 -34.81 0.80
N ALA A 249 38.31 -34.02 1.82
CA ALA A 249 39.52 -34.16 2.62
C ALA A 249 39.41 -35.22 3.72
N ASP A 250 38.19 -35.65 4.08
CA ASP A 250 37.94 -36.87 4.86
C ASP A 250 38.53 -38.09 4.11
N GLN A 251 39.79 -38.41 4.39
CA GLN A 251 40.36 -39.72 4.10
C GLN A 251 39.63 -40.78 4.95
N GLU A 252 39.47 -41.99 4.40
CA GLU A 252 38.76 -43.12 5.02
C GLU A 252 39.06 -43.20 6.53
N ASN A 253 38.10 -42.77 7.35
CA ASN A 253 38.20 -42.85 8.80
C ASN A 253 38.35 -44.34 9.18
N ASP A 254 39.08 -44.69 10.24
CA ASP A 254 39.35 -46.10 10.60
C ASP A 254 38.06 -46.94 10.74
N TYR A 255 36.96 -46.27 11.10
CA TYR A 255 35.61 -46.82 11.09
C TYR A 255 35.12 -47.28 9.71
N GLU A 256 35.35 -46.49 8.65
CA GLU A 256 35.02 -46.88 7.26
C GLU A 256 35.85 -48.08 6.82
N ARG A 257 37.12 -48.16 7.23
CA ARG A 257 37.98 -49.33 6.94
C ARG A 257 37.47 -50.60 7.61
N ILE A 258 37.06 -50.53 8.88
CA ILE A 258 36.50 -51.68 9.61
C ILE A 258 35.19 -52.14 8.96
N ILE A 259 34.30 -51.22 8.59
CA ILE A 259 33.04 -51.57 7.92
C ILE A 259 33.29 -52.17 6.54
N LYS A 260 34.23 -51.61 5.77
CA LYS A 260 34.61 -52.14 4.46
C LYS A 260 35.17 -53.56 4.58
N HIS A 261 36.05 -53.79 5.57
CA HIS A 261 36.56 -55.12 5.87
C HIS A 261 35.45 -56.10 6.27
N GLN A 262 34.52 -55.71 7.16
CA GLN A 262 33.38 -56.55 7.53
C GLN A 262 32.46 -56.85 6.34
N ARG A 263 32.24 -55.87 5.46
CA ARG A 263 31.45 -56.03 4.24
C ARG A 263 32.11 -57.02 3.30
N ASP A 264 33.41 -56.87 3.07
CA ASP A 264 34.16 -57.71 2.13
C ASP A 264 34.29 -59.15 2.64
N VAL A 265 34.46 -59.35 3.96
CA VAL A 265 34.40 -60.69 4.60
C VAL A 265 33.02 -61.33 4.41
N ARG A 266 31.93 -60.57 4.56
CA ARG A 266 30.56 -61.09 4.34
C ARG A 266 30.30 -61.42 2.88
N ILE A 267 30.77 -60.60 1.94
CA ILE A 267 30.66 -60.88 0.50
C ILE A 267 31.43 -62.16 0.15
N ALA A 268 32.67 -62.29 0.62
CA ALA A 268 33.47 -63.50 0.38
C ALA A 268 32.85 -64.77 1.00
N ALA A 269 32.16 -64.65 2.14
CA ALA A 269 31.42 -65.75 2.73
C ALA A 269 30.19 -66.14 1.90
N ILE A 270 29.45 -65.16 1.35
CA ILE A 270 28.30 -65.39 0.46
C ILE A 270 28.74 -66.01 -0.86
N ASP A 271 29.83 -65.53 -1.46
CA ASP A 271 30.36 -66.07 -2.73
C ASP A 271 30.81 -67.52 -2.58
N LYS A 272 31.36 -67.90 -1.42
CA LYS A 272 31.69 -69.30 -1.10
C LYS A 272 30.47 -70.18 -0.87
N LEU A 273 29.34 -69.62 -0.45
CA LEU A 273 28.06 -70.33 -0.30
C LEU A 273 27.32 -70.48 -1.63
N ASN A 274 27.48 -69.52 -2.54
CA ASN A 274 26.90 -69.56 -3.89
C ASN A 274 27.78 -70.28 -4.92
N GLY A 275 29.02 -70.65 -4.56
CA GLY A 275 29.99 -71.34 -5.40
C GLY A 275 29.94 -72.87 -5.28
N PHE A 276 28.74 -73.46 -5.30
CA PHE A 276 28.47 -74.88 -5.54
C PHE A 276 27.38 -75.02 -6.60
#